data_AF-A0A432QIK1-F1
#
_entry.id   AF-A0A432QIK1-F1
#
_cell.length_a   1.000
_cell.length_b   1.000
_cell.length_c   1.000
_cell.angle_alpha   90.00
_cell.angle_beta   90.00
_cell.angle_gamma   90.00
#
_symmetry.space_group_name_H-M   'P 1'
#
loop_
_entity.id
_entity.type
_entity.pdbx_description
1 polymer ?
#
loop_
_entity_poly.entity_id
_entity_poly.type
_entity_poly.pdbx_seq_one_letter_code
_entity_poly.pdbx_strand_id
1 'polypeptide(L)'
;ELRNMIERLVIMTPESNITAADVTPFLNPNRTPLPIAATSELYAHLQFKDARKQFEHDYLKRKLEECKGNVSQTAEKIGLERSHLHKKVKALGIVLK
;
A
#
# COMPACT_ATOMS: atom_id res chain seq x y z
N GLU A 1 25.88 -6.76 -5.64
CA GLU A 1 24.43 -6.60 -5.34
C GLU A 1 23.57 -6.51 -6.59
N LEU A 2 23.87 -5.62 -7.55
CA LEU A 2 23.12 -5.53 -8.82
C LEU A 2 23.08 -6.85 -9.60
N ARG A 3 24.19 -7.58 -9.67
CA ARG A 3 24.30 -8.88 -10.33
C ARG A 3 23.33 -9.93 -9.77
N ASN A 4 23.25 -10.02 -8.44
CA ASN A 4 22.35 -10.97 -7.76
C ASN A 4 20.87 -10.64 -8.04
N MET A 5 20.55 -9.36 -8.20
CA MET A 5 19.20 -8.90 -8.52
C MET A 5 18.84 -9.23 -9.98
N ILE A 6 19.77 -9.05 -10.91
CA ILE A 6 19.59 -9.42 -12.33
C ILE A 6 19.41 -10.95 -12.46
N GLU A 7 20.22 -11.75 -11.77
CA GLU A 7 20.07 -13.21 -11.78
C GLU A 7 18.69 -13.66 -11.26
N ARG A 8 18.22 -13.05 -10.17
CA ARG A 8 16.90 -13.36 -9.61
C ARG A 8 15.76 -12.95 -10.56
N LEU A 9 15.86 -11.80 -11.23
CA LEU A 9 14.90 -11.36 -12.25
C LEU A 9 14.83 -12.33 -13.42
N VAL A 10 15.98 -12.76 -13.92
CA VAL A 10 16.07 -13.73 -15.04
C VAL A 10 15.47 -15.09 -14.66
N ILE A 11 15.58 -15.51 -13.39
CA ILE A 11 15.00 -16.77 -12.92
C ILE A 11 13.48 -16.65 -12.70
N MET A 12 13.01 -15.51 -12.18
CA MET A 12 11.61 -15.34 -11.75
C MET A 12 10.69 -14.81 -12.84
N THR A 13 11.22 -14.28 -13.95
CA THR A 13 10.45 -13.80 -15.10
C THR A 13 10.60 -14.79 -16.27
N PRO A 14 9.58 -15.60 -16.59
CA PRO A 14 9.63 -16.57 -17.69
C PRO A 14 9.52 -15.91 -19.08
N GLU A 15 9.09 -14.65 -19.13
CA GLU A 15 8.96 -13.84 -20.33
C GLU A 15 10.32 -13.30 -20.80
N SER A 16 10.54 -13.21 -22.11
CA SER A 16 11.81 -12.72 -22.69
C SER A 16 12.02 -11.21 -22.56
N ASN A 17 11.01 -10.46 -22.11
CA ASN A 17 11.09 -9.01 -21.93
C ASN A 17 10.84 -8.63 -20.47
N ILE A 18 11.88 -8.13 -19.80
CA ILE A 18 11.78 -7.65 -18.42
C ILE A 18 11.32 -6.20 -18.47
N THR A 19 10.12 -5.93 -17.98
CA THR A 19 9.54 -4.58 -17.93
C THR A 19 9.78 -3.94 -16.57
N ALA A 20 9.55 -2.63 -16.47
CA ALA A 20 9.69 -1.91 -15.20
C ALA A 20 8.81 -2.49 -14.07
N ALA A 21 7.69 -3.13 -14.41
CA ALA A 21 6.79 -3.78 -13.45
C ALA A 21 7.46 -4.97 -12.75
N ASP A 22 8.29 -5.73 -13.48
CA ASP A 22 9.01 -6.89 -12.96
C ASP A 22 10.14 -6.49 -12.02
N VAL A 23 10.77 -5.34 -12.26
CA VAL A 23 11.91 -4.82 -11.48
C VAL A 23 11.46 -4.12 -10.20
N THR A 24 10.28 -3.48 -10.22
CA THR A 24 9.70 -2.73 -9.09
C THR A 24 9.68 -3.49 -7.75
N PRO A 25 9.24 -4.77 -7.68
CA PRO A 25 9.22 -5.53 -6.42
C PRO A 25 10.62 -5.84 -5.85
N PHE A 26 11.69 -5.81 -6.66
CA PHE A 26 13.05 -6.07 -6.20
C PHE A 26 13.81 -4.80 -5.80
N LEU A 27 13.44 -3.64 -6.36
CA LEU A 27 14.02 -2.33 -6.01
C LEU A 27 13.54 -1.82 -4.64
N ASN A 28 12.39 -2.28 -4.17
CA ASN A 28 11.87 -1.96 -2.85
C ASN A 28 11.45 -3.25 -2.14
N PRO A 29 12.36 -3.94 -1.43
CA PRO A 29 12.00 -5.13 -0.65
C PRO A 29 10.97 -4.85 0.46
N ASN A 30 10.75 -3.57 0.81
CA ASN A 30 9.70 -3.12 1.75
C ASN A 30 8.45 -2.53 1.08
N ARG A 31 8.39 -2.45 -0.25
CA ARG A 31 7.15 -2.13 -0.99
C ARG A 31 6.94 -3.19 -2.04
N THR A 32 6.35 -4.31 -1.65
CA THR A 32 5.62 -5.15 -2.58
C THR A 32 4.49 -4.28 -3.17
N PRO A 33 4.53 -3.93 -4.46
CA PRO A 33 3.33 -3.42 -5.12
C PRO A 33 2.40 -4.63 -5.16
N LEU A 34 1.37 -4.63 -4.31
CA LEU A 34 0.30 -5.62 -4.46
C LEU A 34 -0.18 -5.53 -5.92
N PRO A 35 -0.16 -6.63 -6.68
CA PRO A 35 -0.76 -6.64 -8.00
C PRO A 35 -2.17 -6.08 -7.88
N ILE A 36 -2.57 -5.21 -8.81
CA ILE A 36 -3.91 -4.60 -8.84
C ILE A 36 -5.00 -5.70 -8.84
N ALA A 37 -4.69 -6.88 -9.40
CA ALA A 37 -5.50 -8.10 -9.30
C ALA A 37 -5.59 -8.66 -7.86
N ALA A 38 -4.48 -8.71 -7.12
CA ALA A 38 -4.45 -9.18 -5.74
C ALA A 38 -5.27 -8.30 -4.79
N THR A 39 -5.38 -6.99 -5.04
CA THR A 39 -6.24 -6.11 -4.24
C THR A 39 -7.74 -6.38 -4.41
N SER A 40 -8.17 -6.90 -5.57
CA SER A 40 -9.57 -7.26 -5.77
C SER A 40 -9.93 -8.57 -5.06
N GLU A 41 -9.04 -9.57 -5.11
CA GLU A 41 -9.21 -10.83 -4.38
C GLU A 41 -9.10 -10.65 -2.85
N LEU A 42 -8.28 -9.70 -2.39
CA LEU A 42 -8.07 -9.38 -0.97
C LEU A 42 -9.35 -9.01 -0.22
N TYR A 43 -10.35 -8.44 -0.90
CA TYR A 43 -11.62 -8.03 -0.27
C TYR A 43 -12.83 -8.82 -0.78
N ALA A 44 -12.68 -9.66 -1.80
CA ALA A 44 -13.78 -10.38 -2.45
C ALA A 44 -14.54 -11.33 -1.51
N HIS A 45 -13.89 -11.82 -0.47
CA HIS A 45 -14.47 -12.72 0.53
C HIS A 45 -15.17 -11.99 1.69
N LEU A 46 -15.08 -10.65 1.75
CA LEU A 46 -15.64 -9.83 2.82
C LEU A 46 -16.99 -9.23 2.43
N GLN A 47 -17.86 -9.03 3.42
CA GLN A 47 -19.07 -8.24 3.23
C GLN A 47 -18.69 -6.78 2.91
N PHE A 48 -19.55 -6.08 2.16
CA PHE A 48 -19.28 -4.69 1.73
C PHE A 48 -18.85 -3.76 2.87
N LYS A 49 -19.47 -3.90 4.04
CA LYS A 49 -19.12 -3.10 5.23
C LYS A 49 -17.69 -3.37 5.70
N ASP A 50 -17.27 -4.63 5.75
CA ASP A 50 -15.96 -5.05 6.20
C ASP A 50 -14.88 -4.75 5.16
N ALA A 51 -15.16 -5.02 3.88
CA ALA A 51 -14.31 -4.66 2.76
C ALA A 51 -14.02 -3.15 2.75
N ARG A 52 -15.06 -2.32 2.91
CA ARG A 52 -14.91 -0.87 3.01
C ARG A 52 -14.04 -0.47 4.20
N LYS A 53 -14.25 -1.08 5.37
CA LYS A 53 -13.48 -0.76 6.58
C LYS A 53 -12.00 -1.11 6.42
N GLN A 54 -11.70 -2.27 5.87
CA GLN A 54 -10.33 -2.71 5.57
C GLN A 54 -9.65 -1.80 4.55
N PHE A 55 -10.34 -1.50 3.44
CA PHE A 55 -9.85 -0.55 2.45
C PHE A 55 -9.53 0.82 3.06
N GLU A 56 -10.44 1.35 3.88
CA GLU A 56 -10.24 2.63 4.56
C GLU A 56 -9.01 2.60 5.46
N HIS A 57 -8.83 1.52 6.23
CA HIS A 57 -7.69 1.33 7.11
C HIS A 57 -6.37 1.33 6.31
N ASP A 58 -6.26 0.51 5.27
CA ASP A 58 -5.05 0.42 4.44
C ASP A 58 -4.73 1.73 3.73
N TYR A 59 -5.75 2.39 3.17
CA TYR A 59 -5.60 3.69 2.52
C TYR A 59 -5.07 4.75 3.48
N LEU A 60 -5.68 4.87 4.67
CA LEU A 60 -5.30 5.85 5.68
C LEU A 60 -3.92 5.58 6.26
N LYS A 61 -3.60 4.31 6.54
CA LYS A 61 -2.28 3.89 7.02
C LYS A 61 -1.19 4.29 6.02
N ARG A 62 -1.38 3.97 4.74
CA ARG A 62 -0.41 4.30 3.68
C ARG A 62 -0.22 5.81 3.51
N LYS A 63 -1.30 6.58 3.56
CA LYS A 63 -1.24 8.05 3.47
C LYS A 63 -0.58 8.70 4.67
N LEU A 64 -0.79 8.16 5.87
CA LEU A 64 -0.10 8.57 7.08
C LEU A 64 1.40 8.25 7.02
N GLU A 65 1.78 7.06 6.53
CA GLU A 65 3.18 6.68 6.32
C GLU A 65 3.88 7.61 5.33
N GLU A 66 3.22 7.97 4.22
CA GLU A 66 3.71 8.98 3.26
C GLU A 66 3.93 10.36 3.88
N CYS A 67 3.15 10.71 4.92
CA CYS A 67 3.24 11.98 5.64
C CYS A 67 3.99 11.88 6.97
N LYS A 68 4.74 10.79 7.20
CA LYS A 68 5.52 10.55 8.43
C LYS A 68 4.69 10.67 9.72
N GLY A 69 3.46 10.16 9.70
CA GLY A 69 2.55 10.23 10.85
C GLY A 69 1.89 11.60 11.09
N ASN A 70 2.13 12.59 10.22
CA ASN A 70 1.52 13.90 10.39
C ASN A 70 0.06 13.91 9.92
N VAL A 71 -0.86 13.80 10.89
CA VAL A 71 -2.31 13.78 10.66
C VAL A 71 -2.81 15.05 9.97
N SER A 72 -2.26 16.22 10.30
CA SER A 72 -2.68 17.49 9.69
C SER A 72 -2.32 17.55 8.20
N GLN A 73 -1.07 17.22 7.86
CA GLN A 73 -0.63 17.16 6.46
C GLN A 73 -1.37 16.08 5.68
N THR A 74 -1.67 14.95 6.31
CA THR A 74 -2.43 13.86 5.68
C THR A 74 -3.86 14.31 5.37
N ALA A 75 -4.51 14.99 6.31
CA ALA A 75 -5.88 15.51 6.16
C ALA A 75 -5.97 16.49 4.98
N GLU A 76 -5.03 17.43 4.89
CA GLU A 76 -4.94 18.38 3.79
C GLU A 76 -4.71 17.69 2.43
N LYS A 77 -3.79 16.70 2.39
CA LYS A 77 -3.50 15.94 1.16
C LYS A 77 -4.66 15.12 0.62
N ILE A 78 -5.47 14.55 1.50
CA ILE A 78 -6.60 13.70 1.10
C ILE A 78 -7.92 14.48 1.03
N GLY A 79 -7.91 15.77 1.35
CA GLY A 79 -9.11 16.63 1.35
C GLY A 79 -10.12 16.31 2.46
N LEU A 80 -9.68 15.77 3.59
CA LEU A 80 -10.53 15.52 4.75
C LEU A 80 -10.29 16.59 5.83
N GLU A 81 -11.33 16.92 6.60
CA GLU A 81 -11.13 17.68 7.82
C GLU A 81 -10.25 16.91 8.82
N ARG A 82 -9.29 17.61 9.42
CA ARG A 82 -8.38 17.05 10.44
C ARG A 82 -9.12 16.35 11.57
N SER A 83 -10.20 16.95 12.07
CA SER A 83 -11.01 16.40 13.16
C SER A 83 -11.68 15.07 12.78
N HIS A 84 -12.13 14.95 11.53
CA HIS A 84 -12.72 13.72 10.99
C HIS A 84 -11.66 12.66 10.77
N LEU A 85 -10.50 13.05 10.22
CA LEU A 85 -9.38 12.14 10.03
C LEU A 85 -8.93 11.55 11.36
N HIS A 86 -8.74 12.39 12.38
CA HIS A 86 -8.29 11.96 13.70
C HIS A 86 -9.25 10.96 14.35
N LYS A 87 -10.56 11.20 14.26
CA LYS A 87 -11.58 10.26 14.73
C LYS A 87 -11.53 8.93 13.96
N LYS A 88 -11.37 8.97 12.63
CA LYS A 88 -11.25 7.76 11.79
C LYS A 88 -10.01 6.94 12.11
N VAL A 89 -8.85 7.58 12.20
CA VAL A 89 -7.57 6.93 12.51
C VAL A 89 -7.65 6.21 13.87
N LYS A 90 -8.24 6.88 14.87
CA LYS A 90 -8.47 6.29 16.20
C LYS A 90 -9.47 5.14 16.15
N ALA A 91 -10.59 5.29 15.44
CA ALA A 91 -11.61 4.24 15.31
C ALA A 91 -11.14 3.00 14.54
N LEU A 92 -10.19 3.19 13.62
CA LEU A 92 -9.58 2.11 12.82
C LEU A 92 -8.36 1.48 13.51
N GLY A 93 -7.94 1.98 14.69
CA GLY A 93 -6.82 1.41 15.45
C GLY A 93 -5.44 1.69 14.86
N ILE A 94 -5.30 2.71 14.01
CA ILE A 94 -4.03 3.06 13.38
C ILE A 94 -3.15 3.75 14.43
N VAL A 95 -2.09 3.06 14.87
CA VAL A 95 -1.13 3.59 15.84
C VAL A 95 -0.17 4.53 15.13
N LEU A 96 -0.26 5.82 15.47
CA LEU A 96 0.70 6.84 15.04
C LEU A 96 2.00 6.59 15.81
N LYS A 97 3.07 6.19 15.11
CA LYS A 97 4.42 6.08 15.66
C LYS A 97 5.15 7.42 15.57
#